data_AF-A0A836RKU3-F1
#
_entry.id   AF-A0A836RKU3-F1
#
_cell.length_a   1.000
_cell.length_b   1.000
_cell.length_c   1.000
_cell.angle_alpha   90.00
_cell.angle_beta   90.00
_cell.angle_gamma   90.00
#
_symmetry.space_group_name_H-M   'P 1'
#
loop_
_entity.id
_entity.type
_entity.pdbx_description
1 polymer ?
#
loop_
_entity_poly.entity_id
_entity_poly.type
_entity_poly.pdbx_seq_one_letter_code
_entity_poly.pdbx_strand_id
1 'polypeptide(L)'
;MPSSENAATRNGLDQLVVHNYPIWLLRFWHGMEPGAWLRILLQNRFRVHPTRFYVAFTVTAAGPLNAFFRLCQDWLYGRRIARTEIETPPVFIIGHWRSGTTFLHELLAQDDRFGYPTTYECFAPRHFLVSQWIMPRLLGFLLPRTRPMDNMDAAFHLPQEDEFALANMGAPTPYLHLVFPNQPPCYMELLDMEQVPPDVLERWKQGLLWFAKALTFSKRRPLILKSPPHTGRVQILSELFPGARFI
;
A
#
# COMPACT_ATOMS: atom_id res chain seq x y z
N MET A 1 54.92 -28.41 -4.30
CA MET A 1 54.16 -27.93 -3.13
C MET A 1 53.18 -26.89 -3.61
N PRO A 2 51.86 -27.15 -3.61
CA PRO A 2 50.90 -26.20 -4.15
C PRO A 2 50.38 -25.21 -3.09
N SER A 3 50.09 -24.01 -3.58
CA SER A 3 49.02 -23.08 -3.18
C SER A 3 49.05 -22.46 -1.77
N SER A 4 49.63 -21.26 -1.68
CA SER A 4 49.29 -20.23 -0.68
C SER A 4 48.18 -19.29 -1.20
N GLU A 5 47.06 -19.85 -1.64
CA GLU A 5 45.81 -19.13 -1.86
C GLU A 5 44.89 -19.43 -0.68
N ASN A 6 44.96 -18.61 0.39
CA ASN A 6 43.92 -18.61 1.44
C ASN A 6 44.04 -17.36 2.33
N ALA A 7 43.88 -16.18 1.75
CA ALA A 7 43.76 -14.94 2.52
C ALA A 7 42.73 -13.92 1.96
N ALA A 8 41.89 -14.31 0.99
CA ALA A 8 41.03 -13.36 0.26
C ALA A 8 39.52 -13.62 0.36
N THR A 9 39.04 -14.31 1.42
CA THR A 9 37.61 -14.71 1.53
C THR A 9 37.00 -14.46 2.90
N ARG A 10 37.28 -13.31 3.54
CA ARG A 10 36.59 -12.92 4.79
C ARG A 10 36.01 -11.50 4.87
N ASN A 11 36.19 -10.62 3.87
CA ASN A 11 35.76 -9.21 3.98
C ASN A 11 34.52 -8.82 3.14
N GLY A 12 33.67 -9.77 2.75
CA GLY A 12 32.48 -9.50 1.93
C GLY A 12 31.18 -9.23 2.70
N LEU A 13 31.14 -9.51 4.01
CA LEU A 13 29.93 -9.41 4.84
C LEU A 13 29.87 -8.12 5.69
N ASP A 14 30.94 -7.32 5.72
CA ASP A 14 31.08 -6.16 6.61
C ASP A 14 30.43 -4.87 6.09
N GLN A 15 29.71 -4.90 4.96
CA GLN A 15 28.98 -3.74 4.45
C GLN A 15 27.53 -4.05 4.11
N LEU A 16 26.84 -4.82 4.97
CA LEU A 16 25.39 -4.67 5.03
C LEU A 16 25.10 -3.27 5.57
N VAL A 17 24.87 -2.32 4.65
CA VAL A 17 24.32 -1.01 4.98
C VAL A 17 22.92 -1.23 5.53
N VAL A 18 22.82 -1.36 6.84
CA VAL A 18 21.53 -1.43 7.52
C VAL A 18 20.95 -0.02 7.50
N HIS A 19 20.01 0.22 6.59
CA HIS A 19 19.23 1.45 6.61
C HIS A 19 18.36 1.47 7.88
N ASN A 20 18.88 2.16 8.90
CA ASN A 20 18.19 2.33 10.16
C ASN A 20 16.97 3.23 9.96
N TYR A 21 15.79 2.62 10.01
CA TYR A 21 14.53 3.36 10.07
C TYR A 21 14.47 4.13 11.40
N PRO A 22 14.35 5.46 11.37
CA PRO A 22 14.22 6.23 12.60
C PRO A 22 13.02 5.76 13.43
N ILE A 23 13.16 5.85 14.75
CA ILE A 23 12.11 5.43 15.70
C ILE A 23 10.85 6.27 15.51
N TRP A 24 10.99 7.55 15.17
CA TRP A 24 9.89 8.49 14.94
C TRP A 24 9.22 8.35 13.56
N LEU A 25 9.79 7.56 12.65
CA LEU A 25 9.31 7.50 11.27
C LEU A 25 7.96 6.78 11.18
N LEU A 26 6.99 7.41 10.52
CA LEU A 26 5.70 6.77 10.24
C LEU A 26 5.91 5.50 9.42
N ARG A 27 5.27 4.42 9.88
CA ARG A 27 5.13 3.18 9.11
C ARG A 27 3.84 3.21 8.32
N PHE A 28 3.81 2.55 7.18
CA PHE A 28 2.65 2.58 6.29
C PHE A 28 1.34 2.12 6.97
N TRP A 29 1.46 1.16 7.89
CA TRP A 29 0.34 0.63 8.69
C TRP A 29 -0.17 1.56 9.80
N HIS A 30 0.39 2.78 9.98
CA HIS A 30 -0.20 3.77 10.90
C HIS A 30 -1.54 4.33 10.40
N GLY A 31 -1.81 4.29 9.08
CA GLY A 31 -3.10 4.69 8.53
C GLY A 31 -4.12 3.56 8.42
N MET A 32 -3.80 2.39 8.98
CA MET A 32 -4.65 1.21 8.95
C MET A 32 -5.89 1.36 9.85
N GLU A 33 -6.99 0.73 9.44
CA GLU A 33 -8.19 0.63 10.28
C GLU A 33 -7.91 -0.17 11.57
N PRO A 34 -8.45 0.24 12.74
CA PRO A 34 -8.18 -0.47 14.00
C PRO A 34 -8.57 -1.94 13.98
N GLY A 35 -9.68 -2.28 13.31
CA GLY A 35 -10.13 -3.65 13.15
C GLY A 35 -9.18 -4.49 12.29
N ALA A 36 -8.61 -3.89 11.23
CA ALA A 36 -7.60 -4.52 10.39
C ALA A 36 -6.30 -4.75 11.18
N TRP A 37 -5.85 -3.74 11.94
CA TRP A 37 -4.69 -3.85 12.80
C TRP A 37 -4.83 -4.96 13.86
N LEU A 38 -5.96 -4.97 14.58
CA LEU A 38 -6.25 -5.99 15.58
C LEU A 38 -6.29 -7.40 14.95
N ARG A 39 -6.88 -7.54 13.76
CA ARG A 39 -6.91 -8.82 13.04
C ARG A 39 -5.51 -9.31 12.70
N ILE A 40 -4.63 -8.43 12.21
CA ILE A 40 -3.24 -8.79 11.90
C ILE A 40 -2.50 -9.20 13.18
N LEU A 41 -2.67 -8.46 14.27
CA LEU A 41 -2.07 -8.83 15.56
C LEU A 41 -2.54 -10.22 16.03
N LEU A 42 -3.84 -10.50 15.94
CA LEU A 42 -4.43 -11.78 16.33
C LEU A 42 -3.95 -12.93 15.44
N GLN A 43 -3.97 -12.76 14.12
CA GLN A 43 -3.49 -13.76 13.15
C GLN A 43 -2.02 -14.12 13.39
N ASN A 44 -1.21 -13.15 13.78
CA ASN A 44 0.20 -13.33 14.09
C ASN A 44 0.46 -13.61 15.58
N ARG A 45 -0.58 -13.88 16.37
CA ARG A 45 -0.53 -14.22 17.81
C ARG A 45 0.27 -13.21 18.65
N PHE A 46 0.18 -11.93 18.31
CA PHE A 46 0.91 -10.83 18.95
C PHE A 46 2.44 -11.06 19.02
N ARG A 47 3.03 -11.77 18.05
CA ARG A 47 4.48 -12.04 17.97
C ARG A 47 5.28 -10.80 17.55
N VAL A 48 5.15 -9.72 18.32
CA VAL A 48 5.90 -8.49 18.14
C VAL A 48 7.22 -8.62 18.91
N HIS A 49 8.34 -8.43 18.21
CA HIS A 49 9.65 -8.43 18.87
C HIS A 49 9.73 -7.26 19.87
N PRO A 50 10.37 -7.41 21.06
CA PRO A 50 10.40 -6.35 22.08
C PRO A 50 10.92 -5.00 21.56
N THR A 51 11.93 -5.02 20.68
CA THR A 51 12.46 -3.79 20.04
C THR A 51 11.45 -3.09 19.12
N ARG A 52 10.30 -3.70 18.83
CA ARG A 52 9.23 -3.19 17.97
C ARG A 52 7.95 -2.88 18.73
N PHE A 53 7.91 -3.02 20.06
CA PHE A 53 6.74 -2.66 20.86
C PHE A 53 6.34 -1.19 20.69
N TYR A 54 7.31 -0.29 20.51
CA TYR A 54 7.01 1.12 20.25
C TYR A 54 6.19 1.29 18.95
N VAL A 55 6.51 0.55 17.89
CA VAL A 55 5.76 0.60 16.62
C VAL A 55 4.34 0.06 16.83
N ALA A 56 4.21 -1.08 17.51
CA ALA A 56 2.90 -1.64 17.78
C ALA A 56 2.03 -0.70 18.62
N PHE A 57 2.63 -0.04 19.61
CA PHE A 57 1.97 0.97 20.43
C PHE A 57 1.54 2.19 19.60
N THR A 58 2.43 2.80 18.81
CA THR A 58 2.09 4.01 18.05
C THR A 58 1.03 3.76 16.98
N VAL A 59 1.06 2.59 16.34
CA VAL A 59 0.03 2.16 15.37
C VAL A 59 -1.32 1.97 16.08
N THR A 60 -1.32 1.33 17.25
CA THR A 60 -2.54 1.18 18.07
C THR A 60 -3.08 2.53 18.51
N ALA A 61 -2.20 3.46 18.89
CA ALA A 61 -2.55 4.82 19.30
C ALA A 61 -3.10 5.69 18.14
N ALA A 62 -2.66 5.45 16.90
CA ALA A 62 -3.22 6.08 15.71
C ALA A 62 -4.64 5.56 15.37
N GLY A 63 -4.98 4.35 15.84
CA GLY A 63 -6.23 3.68 15.54
C GLY A 63 -7.50 4.50 15.84
N PRO A 64 -7.69 5.04 17.06
CA PRO A 64 -8.84 5.89 17.38
C PRO A 64 -9.00 7.10 16.44
N LEU A 65 -7.89 7.72 16.03
CA LEU A 65 -7.89 8.84 15.10
C LEU A 65 -8.36 8.41 13.70
N ASN A 66 -7.84 7.29 13.19
CA ASN A 66 -8.27 6.73 11.91
C ASN A 66 -9.75 6.33 11.95
N ALA A 67 -10.22 5.74 13.05
CA ALA A 67 -11.64 5.40 13.22
C ALA A 67 -12.53 6.64 13.25
N PHE A 68 -12.13 7.69 13.98
CA PHE A 68 -12.86 8.94 14.03
C PHE A 68 -13.02 9.55 12.64
N PHE A 69 -11.92 9.73 11.90
CA PHE A 69 -11.98 10.33 10.57
C PHE A 69 -12.70 9.43 9.55
N ARG A 70 -12.58 8.10 9.67
CA ARG A 70 -13.38 7.17 8.86
C ARG A 70 -14.87 7.40 9.09
N LEU A 71 -15.30 7.48 10.34
CA LEU A 71 -16.71 7.74 10.67
C LEU A 71 -17.18 9.09 10.09
N CYS A 72 -16.34 10.13 10.15
CA CYS A 72 -16.63 11.41 9.50
C CYS A 72 -16.77 11.27 7.97
N GLN A 73 -15.85 10.55 7.30
CA GLN A 73 -15.92 10.34 5.85
C GLN A 73 -17.14 9.50 5.46
N ASP A 74 -17.43 8.43 6.20
CA ASP A 74 -18.58 7.57 5.95
C ASP A 74 -19.89 8.36 6.10
N TRP A 75 -19.97 9.25 7.10
CA TRP A 75 -21.11 10.14 7.32
C TRP A 75 -21.26 11.19 6.21
N LEU A 76 -20.18 11.88 5.82
CA LEU A 76 -20.22 12.96 4.82
C LEU A 76 -20.33 12.46 3.37
N TYR A 77 -19.60 11.40 3.05
CA TYR A 77 -19.33 10.98 1.67
C TYR A 77 -19.65 9.51 1.40
N GLY A 78 -19.86 8.66 2.41
CA GLY A 78 -20.02 7.20 2.22
C GLY A 78 -21.09 6.82 1.19
N ARG A 79 -22.27 7.45 1.23
CA ARG A 79 -23.34 7.23 0.25
C ARG A 79 -22.96 7.70 -1.16
N ARG A 80 -22.20 8.79 -1.27
CA ARG A 80 -21.76 9.34 -2.57
C ARG A 80 -20.69 8.45 -3.19
N ILE A 81 -19.73 7.99 -2.40
CA ILE A 81 -18.71 7.02 -2.83
C ILE A 81 -19.39 5.73 -3.32
N ALA A 82 -20.31 5.17 -2.53
CA ALA A 82 -20.98 3.91 -2.89
C ALA A 82 -21.73 4.00 -4.25
N ARG A 83 -22.36 5.15 -4.51
CA ARG A 83 -23.08 5.46 -5.76
C ARG A 83 -22.18 5.94 -6.91
N THR A 84 -20.89 6.16 -6.66
CA THR A 84 -19.99 6.60 -7.72
C THR A 84 -19.81 5.46 -8.72
N GLU A 85 -20.10 5.76 -9.98
CA GLU A 85 -19.84 4.87 -11.11
C GLU A 85 -18.46 5.18 -11.69
N ILE A 86 -17.75 4.13 -12.10
CA ILE A 86 -16.43 4.26 -12.72
C ILE A 86 -16.69 4.32 -14.23
N GLU A 87 -17.06 5.51 -14.71
CA GLU A 87 -17.47 5.73 -16.11
C GLU A 87 -16.32 5.53 -17.10
N THR A 88 -15.10 5.89 -16.68
CA THR A 88 -13.90 5.75 -17.50
C THR A 88 -13.06 4.59 -16.99
N PRO A 89 -12.73 3.61 -17.84
CA PRO A 89 -11.98 2.45 -17.40
C PRO A 89 -10.56 2.85 -16.98
N PRO A 90 -10.05 2.30 -15.87
CA PRO A 90 -8.71 2.60 -15.38
C PRO A 90 -7.62 2.04 -16.32
N VAL A 91 -6.45 2.63 -16.22
CA VAL A 91 -5.19 2.12 -16.75
C VAL A 91 -4.46 1.44 -15.60
N PHE A 92 -4.13 0.17 -15.76
CA PHE A 92 -3.30 -0.58 -14.82
C PHE A 92 -1.87 -0.64 -15.35
N ILE A 93 -0.92 -0.16 -14.54
CA ILE A 93 0.50 -0.42 -14.76
C ILE A 93 0.83 -1.74 -14.07
N ILE A 94 1.22 -2.73 -14.87
CA ILE A 94 1.59 -4.07 -14.42
C ILE A 94 3.08 -4.32 -14.60
N GLY A 95 3.58 -5.41 -14.03
CA GLY A 95 4.98 -5.79 -14.07
C GLY A 95 5.54 -6.15 -12.70
N HIS A 96 6.60 -6.94 -12.71
CA HIS A 96 7.27 -7.40 -11.50
C HIS A 96 7.88 -6.25 -10.70
N TRP A 97 8.10 -6.47 -9.39
CA TRP A 97 8.93 -5.55 -8.62
C TRP A 97 10.28 -5.35 -9.33
N ARG A 98 10.78 -4.10 -9.29
CA ARG A 98 12.06 -3.69 -9.90
C ARG A 98 12.10 -3.70 -11.43
N SER A 99 10.96 -3.76 -12.13
CA SER A 99 10.91 -3.64 -13.61
C SER A 99 10.73 -2.19 -14.14
N GLY A 100 10.95 -1.17 -13.30
CA GLY A 100 10.77 0.23 -13.70
C GLY A 100 9.32 0.76 -13.68
N THR A 101 8.36 -0.04 -13.18
CA THR A 101 6.94 0.35 -13.10
C THR A 101 6.69 1.58 -12.23
N THR A 102 7.51 1.81 -11.19
CA THR A 102 7.43 3.04 -10.38
C THR A 102 7.79 4.27 -11.19
N PHE A 103 8.86 4.21 -12.01
CA PHE A 103 9.26 5.32 -12.87
C PHE A 103 8.19 5.61 -13.93
N LEU A 104 7.61 4.57 -14.54
CA LEU A 104 6.49 4.74 -15.47
C LEU A 104 5.28 5.38 -14.79
N HIS A 105 4.96 5.00 -13.56
CA HIS A 105 3.84 5.59 -12.80
C HIS A 105 4.08 7.08 -12.51
N GLU A 106 5.29 7.44 -12.07
CA GLU A 106 5.69 8.84 -11.83
C GLU A 106 5.64 9.68 -13.12
N LEU A 107 6.03 9.10 -14.27
CA LEU A 107 5.96 9.76 -15.58
C LEU A 107 4.52 9.99 -16.04
N LEU A 108 3.66 8.96 -16.00
CA LEU A 108 2.26 9.10 -16.42
C LEU A 108 1.45 10.00 -15.48
N ALA A 109 1.84 10.07 -14.21
CA ALA A 109 1.25 10.98 -13.22
C ALA A 109 1.50 12.47 -13.52
N GLN A 110 2.42 12.82 -14.43
CA GLN A 110 2.60 14.21 -14.89
C GLN A 110 1.50 14.65 -15.87
N ASP A 111 0.71 13.72 -16.40
CA ASP A 111 -0.40 14.05 -17.32
C ASP A 111 -1.68 14.34 -16.55
N ASP A 112 -2.06 15.63 -16.53
CA ASP A 112 -3.26 16.14 -15.85
C ASP A 112 -4.58 15.52 -16.35
N ARG A 113 -4.59 14.78 -17.46
CA ARG A 113 -5.79 14.07 -17.91
C ARG A 113 -6.14 12.88 -17.00
N PHE A 114 -5.17 12.36 -16.26
CA PHE A 114 -5.34 11.19 -15.41
C PHE A 114 -5.41 11.57 -13.93
N GLY A 115 -6.06 10.71 -13.15
CA GLY A 115 -5.96 10.68 -11.70
C GLY A 115 -5.11 9.49 -11.26
N TYR A 116 -4.42 9.60 -10.14
CA TYR A 116 -3.67 8.50 -9.53
C TYR A 116 -3.82 8.56 -8.00
N PRO A 117 -3.67 7.43 -7.30
CA PRO A 117 -3.62 7.44 -5.86
C PRO A 117 -2.29 8.01 -5.38
N THR A 118 -2.38 8.99 -4.50
CA THR A 118 -1.21 9.56 -3.81
C THR A 118 -0.79 8.71 -2.62
N THR A 119 0.43 8.92 -2.14
CA THR A 119 0.95 8.26 -0.94
C THR A 119 0.02 8.44 0.26
N TYR A 120 -0.57 9.62 0.43
CA TYR A 120 -1.53 9.84 1.52
C TYR A 120 -2.85 9.08 1.33
N GLU A 121 -3.36 9.02 0.10
CA GLU A 121 -4.59 8.28 -0.21
C GLU A 121 -4.41 6.78 0.01
N CYS A 122 -3.24 6.21 -0.30
CA CYS A 122 -2.92 4.84 0.04
C CYS A 122 -2.63 4.63 1.53
N PHE A 123 -2.06 5.64 2.20
CA PHE A 123 -1.78 5.59 3.64
C PHE A 123 -3.09 5.61 4.45
N ALA A 124 -4.03 6.48 4.13
CA ALA A 124 -5.26 6.72 4.88
C ALA A 124 -6.53 6.53 4.00
N PRO A 125 -6.72 5.36 3.37
CA PRO A 125 -7.71 5.18 2.31
C PRO A 125 -9.16 5.40 2.77
N ARG A 126 -9.45 5.14 4.05
CA ARG A 126 -10.80 5.20 4.60
C ARG A 126 -11.22 6.59 5.05
N HIS A 127 -10.32 7.57 5.00
CA HIS A 127 -10.62 8.92 5.45
C HIS A 127 -9.89 10.04 4.69
N PHE A 128 -9.19 9.75 3.59
CA PHE A 128 -8.42 10.77 2.88
C PHE A 128 -9.27 11.98 2.44
N LEU A 129 -10.54 11.79 2.06
CA LEU A 129 -11.39 12.88 1.58
C LEU A 129 -11.59 13.99 2.62
N VAL A 130 -11.62 13.64 3.91
CA VAL A 130 -11.83 14.59 5.01
C VAL A 130 -10.53 15.08 5.65
N SER A 131 -9.42 14.36 5.45
CA SER A 131 -8.19 14.55 6.25
C SER A 131 -6.96 14.97 5.44
N GLN A 132 -6.97 14.77 4.12
CA GLN A 132 -5.84 15.06 3.22
C GLN A 132 -5.40 16.53 3.21
N TRP A 133 -6.28 17.45 3.60
CA TRP A 133 -5.95 18.88 3.67
C TRP A 133 -5.21 19.26 4.94
N ILE A 134 -5.23 18.44 5.99
CA ILE A 134 -4.66 18.79 7.30
C ILE A 134 -3.54 17.82 7.66
N MET A 135 -3.80 16.52 7.58
CA MET A 135 -2.89 15.50 8.09
C MET A 135 -1.53 15.45 7.36
N PRO A 136 -1.43 15.52 6.02
CA PRO A 136 -0.13 15.60 5.36
C PRO A 136 0.71 16.81 5.78
N ARG A 137 0.07 17.94 6.09
CA ARG A 137 0.76 19.16 6.55
C ARG A 137 1.29 19.00 7.97
N LEU A 138 0.50 18.38 8.84
CA LEU A 138 0.90 18.11 10.24
C LEU A 138 1.91 16.97 10.35
N LEU A 139 1.78 15.93 9.54
CA LEU A 139 2.58 14.70 9.63
C LEU A 139 3.75 14.67 8.64
N GLY A 140 3.90 15.68 7.78
CA GLY A 140 4.92 15.72 6.72
C GLY A 140 6.35 15.57 7.25
N PHE A 141 6.63 16.07 8.45
CA PHE A 141 7.94 15.95 9.09
C PHE A 141 8.28 14.53 9.57
N LEU A 142 7.29 13.63 9.64
CA LEU A 142 7.46 12.24 10.06
C LEU A 142 7.70 11.27 8.89
N LEU A 143 7.58 11.76 7.64
CA LEU A 143 7.99 11.02 6.45
C LEU A 143 9.49 11.21 6.20
N PRO A 144 10.17 10.19 5.66
CA PRO A 144 11.55 10.38 5.22
C PRO A 144 11.53 11.26 3.96
N ARG A 145 12.59 12.04 3.72
CA ARG A 145 12.71 12.83 2.48
C ARG A 145 12.86 11.93 1.25
N THR A 146 13.52 10.80 1.42
CA THR A 146 13.73 9.80 0.36
C THR A 146 13.32 8.41 0.82
N ARG A 147 12.89 7.60 -0.14
CA ARG A 147 12.58 6.19 0.03
C ARG A 147 13.86 5.41 0.41
N PRO A 148 13.91 4.71 1.56
CA PRO A 148 15.12 4.03 2.01
C PRO A 148 15.63 2.92 1.05
N MET A 149 14.74 2.38 0.21
CA MET A 149 15.02 1.27 -0.71
C MET A 149 15.63 1.71 -2.04
N ASP A 150 15.43 2.95 -2.48
CA ASP A 150 15.87 3.42 -3.80
C ASP A 150 16.28 4.90 -3.87
N ASN A 151 16.33 5.61 -2.73
CA ASN A 151 16.73 7.01 -2.59
C ASN A 151 15.93 8.02 -3.45
N MET A 152 14.78 7.64 -3.98
CA MET A 152 13.89 8.55 -4.69
C MET A 152 13.05 9.38 -3.71
N ASP A 153 12.50 10.50 -4.18
CA ASP A 153 11.68 11.40 -3.35
C ASP A 153 10.50 10.66 -2.72
N ALA A 154 10.24 10.98 -1.44
CA ALA A 154 9.11 10.48 -0.69
C ALA A 154 8.28 11.65 -0.16
N ALA A 155 7.05 11.79 -0.66
CA ALA A 155 6.13 12.81 -0.21
C ALA A 155 4.67 12.34 -0.34
N PHE A 156 3.81 12.87 0.53
CA PHE A 156 2.41 12.47 0.61
C PHE A 156 1.60 12.65 -0.69
N HIS A 157 2.00 13.58 -1.55
CA HIS A 157 1.31 13.89 -2.81
C HIS A 157 1.84 13.10 -4.02
N LEU A 158 2.93 12.35 -3.85
CA LEU A 158 3.50 11.56 -4.95
C LEU A 158 2.66 10.30 -5.22
N PRO A 159 2.66 9.79 -6.46
CA PRO A 159 1.98 8.55 -6.83
C PRO A 159 2.43 7.37 -5.96
N GLN A 160 1.49 6.48 -5.61
CA GLN A 160 1.78 5.33 -4.77
C GLN A 160 1.04 4.07 -5.24
N GLU A 161 1.57 2.92 -4.85
CA GLU A 161 0.93 1.64 -5.15
C GLU A 161 -0.40 1.48 -4.41
N ASP A 162 -1.46 1.08 -5.10
CA ASP A 162 -2.80 0.90 -4.53
C ASP A 162 -2.91 -0.32 -3.61
N GLU A 163 -2.00 -1.29 -3.72
CA GLU A 163 -1.91 -2.47 -2.83
C GLU A 163 -1.76 -2.06 -1.35
N PHE A 164 -1.06 -0.96 -1.12
CA PHE A 164 -0.90 -0.38 0.21
C PHE A 164 -2.22 0.15 0.79
N ALA A 165 -3.10 0.68 -0.05
CA ALA A 165 -4.45 1.06 0.35
C ALA A 165 -5.24 -0.18 0.78
N LEU A 166 -5.16 -1.27 0.00
CA LEU A 166 -5.82 -2.54 0.33
C LEU A 166 -5.35 -3.07 1.70
N ALA A 167 -4.04 -3.03 1.96
CA ALA A 167 -3.47 -3.43 3.24
C ALA A 167 -4.04 -2.60 4.40
N ASN A 168 -4.08 -1.27 4.27
CA ASN A 168 -4.58 -0.38 5.32
C ASN A 168 -6.11 -0.46 5.54
N MET A 169 -6.87 -0.89 4.54
CA MET A 169 -8.29 -1.24 4.70
C MET A 169 -8.51 -2.63 5.32
N GLY A 170 -7.44 -3.42 5.49
CA GLY A 170 -7.54 -4.82 5.91
C GLY A 170 -8.17 -5.75 4.87
N ALA A 171 -8.13 -5.34 3.59
CA ALA A 171 -8.45 -6.23 2.49
C ALA A 171 -7.33 -7.29 2.34
N PRO A 172 -7.64 -8.51 1.84
CA PRO A 172 -6.62 -9.51 1.58
C PRO A 172 -5.56 -9.01 0.60
N THR A 173 -4.29 -9.10 0.99
CA THR A 173 -3.15 -8.73 0.14
C THR A 173 -1.84 -9.35 0.65
N PRO A 174 -0.92 -9.76 -0.25
CA PRO A 174 0.43 -10.18 0.13
C PRO A 174 1.22 -9.09 0.87
N TYR A 175 0.85 -7.80 0.74
CA TYR A 175 1.55 -6.71 1.44
C TYR A 175 1.40 -6.75 2.96
N LEU A 176 0.42 -7.49 3.49
CA LEU A 176 0.29 -7.71 4.93
C LEU A 176 1.48 -8.47 5.52
N HIS A 177 2.20 -9.27 4.72
CA HIS A 177 3.41 -9.94 5.15
C HIS A 177 4.54 -8.96 5.54
N LEU A 178 4.56 -7.74 4.98
CA LEU A 178 5.54 -6.70 5.32
C LEU A 178 5.45 -6.26 6.78
N VAL A 179 4.28 -6.44 7.43
CA VAL A 179 4.05 -6.07 8.83
C VAL A 179 4.67 -7.10 9.79
N PHE A 180 4.60 -8.38 9.43
CA PHE A 180 5.14 -9.51 10.20
C PHE A 180 6.04 -10.40 9.32
N PRO A 181 7.22 -9.91 8.90
CA PRO A 181 8.08 -10.62 7.95
C PRO A 181 8.65 -11.95 8.48
N ASN A 182 8.65 -12.14 9.80
CA ASN A 182 9.09 -13.38 10.44
C ASN A 182 7.99 -14.44 10.56
N GLN A 183 6.79 -14.19 10.04
CA GLN A 183 5.68 -15.15 9.99
C GLN A 183 5.51 -15.64 8.53
N PRO A 184 4.88 -16.80 8.30
CA PRO A 184 4.66 -17.28 6.94
C PRO A 184 3.99 -16.22 6.05
N PRO A 185 4.35 -16.13 4.76
CA PRO A 185 3.67 -15.26 3.81
C PRO A 185 2.16 -15.54 3.80
N CYS A 186 1.36 -14.49 3.65
CA CYS A 186 -0.10 -14.57 3.63
C CYS A 186 -0.64 -14.07 2.29
N TYR A 187 -1.77 -14.62 1.83
CA TYR A 187 -2.47 -14.17 0.62
C TYR A 187 -1.60 -14.22 -0.65
N MET A 188 -0.70 -15.20 -0.74
CA MET A 188 0.20 -15.36 -1.89
C MET A 188 -0.55 -15.81 -3.13
N GLU A 189 -1.68 -16.51 -2.95
CA GLU A 189 -2.61 -16.89 -4.01
C GLU A 189 -3.17 -15.68 -4.80
N LEU A 190 -3.08 -14.47 -4.24
CA LEU A 190 -3.48 -13.23 -4.93
C LEU A 190 -2.39 -12.69 -5.87
N LEU A 191 -1.23 -13.36 -6.00
CA LEU A 191 -0.16 -12.98 -6.93
C LEU A 191 -0.30 -13.65 -8.29
N ASP A 192 -0.75 -14.90 -8.31
CA ASP A 192 -0.92 -15.73 -9.52
C ASP A 192 -2.41 -16.04 -9.80
N MET A 193 -3.29 -15.76 -8.84
CA MET A 193 -4.72 -16.06 -8.88
C MET A 193 -5.02 -17.57 -8.94
N GLU A 194 -4.08 -18.42 -8.52
CA GLU A 194 -4.28 -19.86 -8.43
C GLU A 194 -5.01 -20.24 -7.13
N GLN A 195 -6.13 -20.95 -7.26
CA GLN A 195 -6.87 -21.52 -6.12
C GLN A 195 -7.29 -20.51 -5.03
N VAL A 196 -7.56 -19.26 -5.41
CA VAL A 196 -7.98 -18.22 -4.46
C VAL A 196 -9.32 -18.60 -3.80
N PRO A 197 -9.39 -18.64 -2.45
CA PRO A 197 -10.65 -18.90 -1.76
C PRO A 197 -11.73 -17.86 -2.13
N PRO A 198 -12.99 -18.25 -2.35
CA PRO A 198 -14.03 -17.31 -2.79
C PRO A 198 -14.26 -16.12 -1.84
N ASP A 199 -14.15 -16.32 -0.53
CA ASP A 199 -14.30 -15.25 0.47
C ASP A 199 -13.12 -14.26 0.46
N VAL A 200 -11.92 -14.75 0.14
CA VAL A 200 -10.71 -13.94 0.01
C VAL A 200 -10.82 -13.08 -1.25
N LEU A 201 -11.20 -13.71 -2.37
CA LEU A 201 -11.40 -13.02 -3.64
C LEU A 201 -12.45 -11.92 -3.51
N GLU A 202 -13.60 -12.22 -2.91
CA GLU A 202 -14.70 -11.25 -2.78
C GLU A 202 -14.31 -10.06 -1.89
N ARG A 203 -13.63 -10.30 -0.76
CA ARG A 203 -13.14 -9.21 0.10
C ARG A 203 -12.09 -8.35 -0.61
N TRP A 204 -11.22 -8.96 -1.40
CA TRP A 204 -10.25 -8.22 -2.23
C TRP A 204 -10.97 -7.36 -3.27
N LYS A 205 -11.94 -7.93 -4.01
CA LYS A 205 -12.77 -7.20 -4.99
C LYS A 205 -13.46 -6.00 -4.36
N GLN A 206 -14.10 -6.20 -3.21
CA GLN A 206 -14.80 -5.13 -2.47
C GLN A 206 -13.85 -4.01 -2.05
N GLY A 207 -12.66 -4.35 -1.54
CA GLY A 207 -11.64 -3.37 -1.16
C GLY A 207 -11.19 -2.53 -2.34
N LEU A 208 -10.79 -3.18 -3.44
CA LEU A 208 -10.31 -2.49 -4.64
C LEU A 208 -11.41 -1.63 -5.28
N LEU A 209 -12.63 -2.16 -5.42
CA LEU A 209 -13.75 -1.43 -6.00
C LEU A 209 -14.14 -0.22 -5.14
N TRP A 210 -14.16 -0.37 -3.82
CA TRP A 210 -14.43 0.74 -2.92
C TRP A 210 -13.38 1.85 -3.06
N PHE A 211 -12.10 1.47 -3.09
CA PHE A 211 -11.01 2.44 -3.21
C PHE A 211 -11.01 3.15 -4.57
N ALA A 212 -11.21 2.41 -5.66
CA ALA A 212 -11.37 2.97 -7.00
C ALA A 212 -12.55 3.95 -7.05
N LYS A 213 -13.71 3.62 -6.46
CA LYS A 213 -14.85 4.55 -6.35
C LYS A 213 -14.52 5.81 -5.55
N ALA A 214 -13.81 5.67 -4.44
CA ALA A 214 -13.40 6.82 -3.62
C ALA A 214 -12.45 7.75 -4.40
N LEU A 215 -11.49 7.19 -5.14
CA LEU A 215 -10.61 7.95 -6.03
C LEU A 215 -11.37 8.60 -7.17
N THR A 216 -12.25 7.87 -7.86
CA THR A 216 -13.09 8.43 -8.94
C THR A 216 -13.94 9.59 -8.45
N PHE A 217 -14.55 9.45 -7.27
CA PHE A 217 -15.33 10.52 -6.63
C PHE A 217 -14.47 11.78 -6.39
N SER A 218 -13.23 11.59 -5.93
CA SER A 218 -12.30 12.69 -5.63
C SER A 218 -11.68 13.34 -6.85
N LYS A 219 -11.23 12.53 -7.83
CA LYS A 219 -10.40 12.98 -8.94
C LYS A 219 -11.22 13.34 -10.18
N ARG A 220 -12.34 12.64 -10.41
CA ARG A 220 -13.21 12.79 -11.60
C ARG A 220 -12.43 12.71 -12.92
N ARG A 221 -11.45 11.81 -12.97
CA ARG A 221 -10.55 11.58 -14.10
C ARG A 221 -10.33 10.07 -14.26
N PRO A 222 -10.00 9.57 -15.46
CA PRO A 222 -9.53 8.21 -15.66
C PRO A 222 -8.38 7.89 -14.70
N LEU A 223 -8.48 6.78 -13.99
CA LEU A 223 -7.49 6.41 -12.98
C LEU A 223 -6.31 5.67 -13.61
N ILE A 224 -5.11 5.97 -13.13
CA ILE A 224 -3.93 5.13 -13.27
C ILE A 224 -3.72 4.43 -11.93
N LEU A 225 -3.77 3.10 -11.94
CA LEU A 225 -3.53 2.25 -10.79
C LEU A 225 -2.29 1.40 -11.07
N LYS A 226 -1.47 1.18 -10.04
CA LYS A 226 -0.20 0.49 -10.19
C LYS A 226 0.07 -0.31 -8.95
N SER A 227 0.23 -1.62 -9.11
CA SER A 227 0.74 -2.50 -8.07
C SER A 227 1.33 -3.74 -8.75
N PRO A 228 2.52 -4.22 -8.36
CA PRO A 228 3.10 -5.42 -8.98
C PRO A 228 2.18 -6.65 -8.95
N PRO A 229 1.40 -6.90 -7.87
CA PRO A 229 0.39 -7.97 -7.87
C PRO A 229 -0.67 -7.89 -8.97
N HIS A 230 -0.92 -6.72 -9.58
CA HIS A 230 -1.88 -6.61 -10.70
C HIS A 230 -1.49 -7.46 -11.91
N THR A 231 -0.21 -7.84 -12.03
CA THR A 231 0.31 -8.69 -13.11
C THR A 231 -0.41 -10.04 -13.19
N GLY A 232 -0.65 -10.72 -12.08
CA GLY A 232 -1.41 -11.99 -12.08
C GLY A 232 -2.92 -11.79 -12.05
N ARG A 233 -3.39 -10.54 -11.88
CA ARG A 233 -4.81 -10.20 -11.71
C ARG A 233 -5.45 -9.65 -12.98
N VAL A 234 -4.77 -9.67 -14.12
CA VAL A 234 -5.24 -9.05 -15.38
C VAL A 234 -6.65 -9.51 -15.75
N GLN A 235 -6.92 -10.82 -15.70
CA GLN A 235 -8.24 -11.36 -16.02
C GLN A 235 -9.32 -10.76 -15.10
N ILE A 236 -9.16 -10.88 -13.78
CA ILE A 236 -10.18 -10.41 -12.83
C ILE A 236 -10.34 -8.89 -12.86
N LEU A 237 -9.25 -8.14 -13.11
CA LEU A 237 -9.30 -6.69 -13.28
C LEU A 237 -10.06 -6.30 -14.54
N SER A 238 -9.91 -7.05 -15.64
CA SER A 238 -10.69 -6.82 -16.87
C SER A 238 -12.18 -7.10 -16.69
N GLU A 239 -12.54 -8.06 -15.82
CA GLU A 239 -13.93 -8.36 -15.45
C GLU A 239 -14.54 -7.27 -14.55
N LEU A 240 -13.78 -6.79 -13.55
CA LEU A 240 -14.22 -5.73 -12.64
C LEU A 240 -14.33 -4.37 -13.32
N PHE A 241 -13.46 -4.10 -14.29
CA PHE A 241 -13.36 -2.83 -14.99
C PHE A 241 -13.36 -3.06 -16.50
N PRO A 242 -14.53 -3.32 -17.12
CA PRO A 242 -14.63 -3.52 -18.56
C PRO A 242 -14.01 -2.36 -19.35
N GLY A 243 -13.11 -2.69 -20.29
CA GLY A 243 -12.36 -1.70 -21.06
C GLY A 243 -11.08 -1.18 -20.38
N ALA A 244 -10.69 -1.75 -19.23
CA ALA A 244 -9.41 -1.46 -18.60
C ALA A 244 -8.25 -1.69 -19.57
N ARG A 245 -7.25 -0.80 -19.48
CA ARG A 245 -6.02 -0.90 -20.26
C ARG A 245 -4.90 -1.34 -19.36
N PHE A 246 -4.00 -2.18 -19.88
CA PHE A 246 -2.86 -2.71 -19.15
C PHE A 246 -1.58 -2.27 -19.86
N ILE A 247 -0.64 -1.73 -19.10
CA ILE A 247 0.69 -1.31 -19.56
C ILE A 247 1.74 -2.07 -18.78
#